data_AF-A0A915B2K9-F1
#
_entry.id   AF-A0A915B2K9-F1
#
_cell.length_a   1.000
_cell.length_b   1.000
_cell.length_c   1.000
_cell.angle_alpha   90.00
_cell.angle_beta   90.00
_cell.angle_gamma   90.00
#
_symmetry.space_group_name_H-M   'P 1'
#
loop_
_entity.id
_entity.type
_entity.pdbx_description
1 polymer ?
#
loop_
_entity_poly.entity_id
_entity_poly.type
_entity_poly.pdbx_seq_one_letter_code
_entity_poly.pdbx_strand_id
1 'polypeptide(L)'
;MTTAHRPTFEPARGGTGRNEGDLAKLSQQYSSKDMPSHTKLKYRQKGQSHIDDVRSKDLRRELEEKERASRDSRDRRGRESGWSGSSASSSKKARLEQPIHNAQDEDDSFDEVDEESDSDEDDTAELMAELARIKKERALEKAQRDAVIAEEQERIRTENILHGNPLLNPEPADFRVKRRWDDDVVFKNCAKGLDERKKEPSFINDAIRSEFHRKFMEKYIK
;
A
#
# COMPACT_ATOMS: atom_id res chain seq x y z
N MET A 1 8.79 -42.03 33.60
CA MET A 1 9.01 -41.68 32.17
C MET A 1 10.23 -42.43 31.67
N THR A 2 10.17 -43.09 30.51
CA THR A 2 11.32 -43.83 29.97
C THR A 2 12.23 -42.90 29.17
N THR A 3 13.55 -43.06 29.30
CA THR A 3 14.59 -42.22 28.69
C THR A 3 15.01 -42.67 27.29
N ALA A 4 14.19 -43.51 26.65
CA ALA A 4 14.49 -44.13 25.35
C ALA A 4 14.37 -43.14 24.18
N HIS A 5 13.43 -42.20 24.23
CA HIS A 5 13.30 -41.13 23.23
C HIS A 5 14.28 -40.01 23.59
N ARG A 6 15.41 -39.95 22.89
CA ARG A 6 16.46 -38.95 23.08
C ARG A 6 16.80 -38.24 21.76
N PRO A 7 17.15 -36.94 21.79
CA PRO A 7 17.66 -36.26 20.61
C PRO A 7 19.04 -36.80 20.21
N THR A 8 19.39 -36.64 18.94
CA THR A 8 20.73 -36.94 18.42
C THR A 8 21.59 -35.69 18.52
N PHE A 9 22.59 -35.70 19.40
CA PHE A 9 23.55 -34.60 19.53
C PHE A 9 24.78 -34.77 18.62
N GLU A 10 25.18 -36.01 18.38
CA GLU A 10 26.29 -36.36 17.51
C GLU A 10 25.79 -37.22 16.34
N PRO A 11 26.01 -36.81 15.07
CA PRO A 11 25.60 -37.61 13.92
C PRO A 11 26.53 -38.82 13.73
N ALA A 12 26.03 -39.87 13.09
CA ALA A 12 26.86 -41.00 12.67
C ALA A 12 27.94 -40.56 11.67
N ARG A 13 29.18 -40.99 11.87
CA ARG A 13 30.32 -40.69 10.98
C ARG A 13 30.42 -41.78 9.91
N GLY A 14 30.65 -41.37 8.66
CA GLY A 14 31.01 -42.31 7.58
C GLY A 14 32.44 -42.86 7.75
N GLY A 15 32.75 -43.94 7.03
CA GLY A 15 34.07 -44.60 7.03
C GLY A 15 34.05 -46.05 7.51
N THR A 16 32.93 -46.53 8.04
CA THR A 16 32.78 -47.89 8.59
C THR A 16 31.72 -48.71 7.86
N GLY A 17 31.02 -48.11 6.89
CA GLY A 17 29.96 -48.75 6.11
C GLY A 17 30.44 -49.57 4.91
N ARG A 18 29.47 -50.13 4.19
CA ARG A 18 29.68 -50.85 2.93
C ARG A 18 30.43 -49.96 1.94
N ASN A 19 31.57 -50.42 1.43
CA ASN A 19 32.44 -49.75 0.47
C ASN A 19 33.22 -48.51 0.99
N GLU A 20 33.31 -48.28 2.31
CA GLU A 20 33.93 -47.06 2.85
C GLU A 20 35.35 -47.23 3.41
N GLY A 21 35.86 -48.46 3.57
CA GLY A 21 37.19 -48.68 4.15
C GLY A 21 37.93 -49.95 3.70
N ASP A 22 37.20 -51.01 3.32
CA ASP A 22 37.81 -52.27 2.91
C ASP A 22 37.15 -52.78 1.62
N LEU A 23 37.89 -52.65 0.50
CA LEU A 23 37.50 -53.23 -0.79
C LEU A 23 37.82 -54.74 -0.87
N ALA A 24 38.24 -55.40 0.21
CA ALA A 24 38.45 -56.85 0.20
C ALA A 24 37.19 -57.63 0.62
N LYS A 25 36.22 -56.99 1.27
CA LYS A 25 34.96 -57.60 1.72
C LYS A 25 33.78 -57.09 0.88
N LEU A 26 33.84 -57.29 -0.43
CA LEU A 26 32.73 -56.91 -1.32
C LEU A 26 31.51 -57.78 -1.04
N SER A 27 30.44 -57.15 -0.54
CA SER A 27 29.11 -57.77 -0.47
C SER A 27 28.54 -57.93 -1.88
N GLN A 28 27.88 -59.06 -2.13
CA GLN A 28 27.13 -59.33 -3.38
C GLN A 28 25.76 -58.63 -3.41
N GLN A 29 25.38 -57.98 -2.31
CA GLN A 29 24.13 -57.23 -2.24
C GLN A 29 24.28 -55.92 -3.04
N TYR A 30 23.35 -55.64 -3.94
CA TYR A 30 23.23 -54.38 -4.67
C TYR A 30 21.79 -53.88 -4.66
N SER A 31 21.61 -52.56 -4.69
CA SER A 31 20.27 -51.95 -4.82
C SER A 31 19.85 -51.89 -6.28
N SER A 32 18.54 -51.82 -6.55
CA SER A 32 18.04 -51.50 -7.90
C SER A 32 18.57 -50.15 -8.42
N LYS A 33 18.93 -49.22 -7.51
CA LYS A 33 19.56 -47.92 -7.84
C LYS A 33 21.05 -48.03 -8.22
N ASP A 34 21.72 -49.13 -7.86
CA ASP A 34 23.12 -49.39 -8.20
C ASP A 34 23.26 -50.01 -9.60
N MET A 35 22.14 -50.32 -10.27
CA MET A 35 22.14 -50.84 -11.62
C MET A 35 22.71 -49.83 -12.61
N PRO A 36 23.43 -50.27 -13.67
CA PRO A 36 24.03 -49.36 -14.64
C PRO A 36 23.03 -48.36 -15.23
N SER A 37 23.22 -47.08 -14.91
CA SER A 37 22.43 -45.96 -15.42
C SER A 37 23.33 -44.75 -15.63
N HIS A 38 23.05 -43.96 -16.67
CA HIS A 38 23.87 -42.80 -17.07
C HIS A 38 25.37 -43.12 -17.20
N THR A 39 25.70 -44.21 -17.90
CA THR A 39 27.07 -44.69 -18.09
C THR A 39 27.95 -43.77 -18.98
N LYS A 40 27.36 -42.74 -19.59
CA LYS A 40 28.04 -41.78 -20.45
C LYS A 40 27.91 -40.36 -19.91
N LEU A 41 29.04 -39.75 -19.58
CA LEU A 41 29.11 -38.34 -19.19
C LEU A 41 28.86 -37.44 -20.40
N LYS A 42 28.08 -36.38 -20.20
CA LYS A 42 27.83 -35.35 -21.21
C LYS A 42 28.83 -34.21 -21.03
N TYR A 43 29.53 -33.86 -22.10
CA TYR A 43 30.42 -32.71 -22.14
C TYR A 43 29.74 -31.53 -22.84
N ARG A 44 29.99 -30.32 -22.32
CA ARG A 44 29.53 -29.08 -22.96
C ARG A 44 30.13 -29.00 -24.36
N GLN A 45 29.33 -28.70 -25.36
CA GLN A 45 29.80 -28.45 -26.72
C GLN A 45 30.07 -26.96 -26.93
N LYS A 46 30.79 -26.61 -28.00
CA LYS A 46 30.97 -25.21 -28.42
C LYS A 46 29.59 -24.54 -28.57
N GLY A 47 29.44 -23.34 -28.03
CA GLY A 47 28.16 -22.63 -27.94
C GLY A 47 27.29 -22.96 -26.72
N GLN A 48 27.59 -24.02 -25.94
CA GLN A 48 26.91 -24.35 -24.66
C GLN A 48 27.71 -23.88 -23.43
N SER A 49 28.39 -22.75 -23.56
CA SER A 49 29.40 -22.27 -22.61
C SER A 49 30.53 -23.28 -22.44
N HIS A 50 31.15 -23.68 -23.57
CA HIS A 50 32.40 -24.44 -23.54
C HIS A 50 33.50 -23.60 -22.87
N ILE A 51 34.49 -24.26 -22.27
CA ILE A 51 35.49 -23.58 -21.43
C ILE A 51 36.28 -22.53 -22.22
N ASP A 52 36.58 -22.81 -23.49
CA ASP A 52 37.29 -21.90 -24.38
C ASP A 52 36.44 -20.69 -24.77
N ASP A 53 35.15 -20.91 -25.03
CA ASP A 53 34.21 -19.82 -25.32
C ASP A 53 34.10 -18.88 -24.12
N VAL A 54 34.07 -19.42 -22.90
CA VAL A 54 33.99 -18.62 -21.66
C VAL A 54 35.30 -17.88 -21.40
N ARG A 55 36.46 -18.51 -21.60
CA ARG A 55 37.77 -17.87 -21.43
C ARG A 55 37.99 -16.68 -22.36
N SER A 56 37.45 -16.75 -23.58
CA SER A 56 37.60 -15.68 -24.58
C SER A 56 36.64 -14.50 -24.39
N LYS A 57 35.63 -14.63 -23.51
CA LYS A 57 34.58 -13.61 -23.34
C LYS A 57 34.91 -12.61 -22.25
N ASP A 58 34.61 -11.34 -22.52
CA ASP A 58 34.52 -10.31 -21.50
C ASP A 58 33.13 -10.33 -20.84
N LEU A 59 33.04 -11.06 -19.73
CA LEU A 59 31.80 -11.27 -18.98
C LEU A 59 31.27 -9.99 -18.34
N ARG A 60 32.15 -9.03 -18.00
CA ARG A 60 31.74 -7.80 -17.34
C ARG A 60 30.95 -6.92 -18.29
N ARG A 61 31.46 -6.74 -19.51
CA ARG A 61 30.79 -5.94 -20.55
C ARG A 61 29.46 -6.56 -20.98
N GLU A 62 29.41 -7.87 -21.19
CA GLU A 62 28.18 -8.57 -21.57
C GLU A 62 27.09 -8.45 -20.49
N LEU A 63 27.49 -8.54 -19.21
CA LEU A 63 26.58 -8.36 -18.08
C LEU A 63 26.02 -6.94 -18.06
N GLU A 64 26.87 -5.92 -18.17
CA GLU A 64 26.44 -4.52 -18.13
C GLU A 64 25.48 -4.16 -19.28
N GLU A 65 25.74 -4.68 -20.49
CA GLU A 65 24.84 -4.50 -21.63
C GLU A 65 23.47 -5.15 -21.38
N LYS A 66 23.46 -6.39 -20.87
CA LYS A 66 22.21 -7.10 -20.54
C LYS A 66 21.44 -6.42 -19.41
N GLU A 67 22.13 -5.91 -18.39
CA GLU A 67 21.51 -5.13 -17.33
C GLU A 67 20.91 -3.83 -17.86
N ARG A 68 21.61 -3.12 -18.74
CA ARG A 68 21.08 -1.91 -19.38
C ARG A 68 19.82 -2.20 -20.20
N ALA A 69 19.83 -3.26 -21.01
CA ALA A 69 18.67 -3.68 -21.79
C ALA A 69 17.50 -4.12 -20.90
N SER A 70 17.78 -4.85 -19.81
CA SER A 70 16.77 -5.26 -18.83
C SER A 70 16.14 -4.05 -18.12
N ARG A 71 16.96 -3.05 -17.74
CA ARG A 71 16.49 -1.80 -17.13
C ARG A 71 15.63 -0.99 -18.08
N ASP A 72 16.05 -0.79 -19.33
CA ASP A 72 15.24 -0.10 -20.34
C ASP A 72 13.92 -0.85 -20.62
N SER A 73 13.95 -2.18 -20.73
CA SER A 73 12.72 -2.97 -20.87
C SER A 73 11.81 -2.84 -19.65
N ARG A 74 12.35 -2.75 -18.44
CA ARG A 74 11.57 -2.56 -17.21
C ARG A 74 10.96 -1.16 -17.16
N ASP A 75 11.70 -0.13 -17.54
CA ASP A 75 11.24 1.26 -17.53
C ASP A 75 10.13 1.49 -18.57
N ARG A 76 10.25 0.91 -19.76
CA ARG A 76 9.19 0.93 -20.78
C ARG A 76 7.91 0.26 -20.29
N ARG A 77 8.02 -0.92 -19.67
CA ARG A 77 6.87 -1.64 -19.11
C ARG A 77 6.25 -0.92 -17.91
N GLY A 78 7.06 -0.34 -17.03
CA GLY A 78 6.60 0.40 -15.86
C GLY A 78 5.80 1.66 -16.21
N ARG A 79 6.16 2.34 -17.31
CA ARG A 79 5.41 3.48 -17.85
C ARG A 79 4.06 3.09 -18.46
N GLU A 80 3.96 1.92 -19.08
CA GLU A 80 2.73 1.39 -19.68
C GLU A 80 1.76 0.84 -18.62
N SER A 81 2.28 0.20 -17.57
CA SER A 81 1.46 -0.45 -16.54
C SER A 81 1.07 0.47 -15.36
N GLY A 82 1.41 1.76 -15.40
CA GLY A 82 1.16 2.71 -14.29
C GLY A 82 1.83 2.31 -12.98
N TRP A 83 2.83 1.41 -13.05
CA TRP A 83 3.50 0.81 -11.91
C TRP A 83 4.80 1.57 -11.64
N SER A 84 4.73 2.63 -10.83
CA SER A 84 5.94 3.28 -10.32
C SER A 84 6.53 2.44 -9.20
N GLY A 85 7.05 1.26 -9.55
CA GLY A 85 7.77 0.40 -8.62
C GLY A 85 9.05 1.09 -8.16
N SER A 86 8.96 1.84 -7.07
CA SER A 86 10.06 2.45 -6.33
C SER A 86 10.92 1.35 -5.70
N SER A 87 11.70 0.68 -6.53
CA SER A 87 12.64 -0.38 -6.14
C SER A 87 14.09 0.03 -6.43
N ALA A 88 14.35 1.32 -6.62
CA ALA A 88 15.68 1.85 -6.91
C ALA A 88 16.50 2.22 -5.66
N SER A 89 16.04 1.98 -4.43
CA SER A 89 16.71 2.52 -3.22
C SER A 89 16.99 1.53 -2.09
N SER A 90 17.32 0.26 -2.37
CA SER A 90 17.81 -0.66 -1.33
C SER A 90 19.32 -0.50 -1.02
N SER A 91 19.96 0.59 -1.46
CA SER A 91 21.39 0.87 -1.25
C SER A 91 21.68 1.90 -0.14
N LYS A 92 20.70 2.27 0.70
CA LYS A 92 21.00 3.00 1.94
C LYS A 92 21.38 2.04 3.05
N LYS A 93 22.70 1.85 3.16
CA LYS A 93 23.44 1.36 4.32
C LYS A 93 22.71 1.70 5.63
N ALA A 94 22.35 0.67 6.38
CA ALA A 94 21.98 0.79 7.79
C ALA A 94 23.22 1.29 8.57
N ARG A 95 23.23 2.59 8.89
CA ARG A 95 24.21 3.20 9.79
C ARG A 95 23.58 3.30 11.18
N LEU A 96 24.17 2.50 12.06
CA LEU A 96 24.17 2.44 13.51
C LEU A 96 23.91 3.77 14.29
N GLU A 97 23.24 3.60 15.44
CA GLU A 97 23.18 4.44 16.67
C GLU A 97 22.55 5.84 16.62
N GLN A 98 21.33 5.95 17.17
CA GLN A 98 20.94 6.90 18.23
C GLN A 98 19.67 6.36 18.95
N PRO A 99 19.62 6.30 20.29
CA PRO A 99 18.38 6.01 21.02
C PRO A 99 17.50 7.27 21.03
N ILE A 100 16.31 7.15 20.45
CA ILE A 100 15.26 8.16 20.51
C ILE A 100 14.75 8.22 21.96
N HIS A 101 15.09 9.31 22.62
CA HIS A 101 14.52 9.74 23.90
C HIS A 101 13.03 10.00 23.70
N ASN A 102 12.23 9.42 24.60
CA ASN A 102 10.80 9.64 24.74
C ASN A 102 10.41 11.12 24.56
N ALA A 103 9.64 11.40 23.51
CA ALA A 103 8.75 12.55 23.47
C ALA A 103 7.35 12.05 23.83
N GLN A 104 7.13 11.90 25.13
CA GLN A 104 5.81 11.91 25.74
C GLN A 104 5.62 13.27 26.38
N ASP A 105 4.38 13.74 26.33
CA ASP A 105 3.83 14.92 26.99
C ASP A 105 3.95 16.24 26.21
N GLU A 106 2.82 16.72 25.68
CA GLU A 106 2.11 17.87 26.28
C GLU A 106 0.85 18.17 25.44
N ASP A 107 -0.30 17.92 26.07
CA ASP A 107 -1.65 18.26 25.63
C ASP A 107 -1.95 19.72 26.02
N ASP A 108 -2.65 20.43 25.15
CA ASP A 108 -2.91 21.87 25.21
C ASP A 108 -4.36 22.10 25.71
N SER A 109 -4.52 22.68 26.91
CA SER A 109 -5.73 23.45 27.26
C SER A 109 -5.59 24.20 28.60
N PHE A 110 -5.13 25.44 28.50
CA PHE A 110 -5.63 26.68 29.15
C PHE A 110 -6.44 26.58 30.47
N ASP A 111 -5.92 27.19 31.54
CA ASP A 111 -6.72 28.09 32.39
C ASP A 111 -5.87 29.12 33.16
N GLU A 112 -6.29 30.38 33.02
CA GLU A 112 -6.24 31.52 33.96
C GLU A 112 -4.96 31.84 34.77
N VAL A 113 -4.18 32.82 34.27
CA VAL A 113 -3.37 33.70 35.13
C VAL A 113 -3.61 35.17 34.75
N ASP A 114 -4.28 35.85 35.68
CA ASP A 114 -4.50 37.29 35.78
C ASP A 114 -3.29 37.93 36.43
N GLU A 115 -2.48 38.69 35.68
CA GLU A 115 -1.52 39.64 36.24
C GLU A 115 -1.48 40.93 35.37
N GLU A 116 -1.92 42.02 36.00
CA GLU A 116 -1.95 43.40 35.52
C GLU A 116 -0.56 44.02 35.22
N SER A 117 -0.60 45.12 34.43
CA SER A 117 0.37 46.24 34.31
C SER A 117 1.31 46.19 33.08
N ASP A 118 1.55 47.23 32.28
CA ASP A 118 1.01 48.59 32.01
C ASP A 118 1.73 49.09 30.72
N SER A 119 1.16 50.06 30.00
CA SER A 119 1.74 50.86 28.90
C SER A 119 1.67 50.34 27.45
N ASP A 120 0.59 50.68 26.73
CA ASP A 120 0.59 51.63 25.58
C ASP A 120 -0.84 51.72 24.99
N GLU A 121 -1.55 52.79 25.33
CA GLU A 121 -3.02 52.85 25.43
C GLU A 121 -3.73 53.50 24.22
N ASP A 122 -3.04 53.79 23.12
CA ASP A 122 -3.64 54.48 21.95
C ASP A 122 -3.98 53.55 20.76
N ASP A 123 -3.20 52.49 20.47
CA ASP A 123 -3.40 51.68 19.25
C ASP A 123 -4.50 50.60 19.39
N THR A 124 -4.85 50.20 20.61
CA THR A 124 -5.85 49.13 20.86
C THR A 124 -7.29 49.64 20.78
N ALA A 125 -7.53 50.91 21.13
CA ALA A 125 -8.85 51.52 21.10
C ALA A 125 -9.33 51.79 19.66
N GLU A 126 -8.44 52.22 18.77
CA GLU A 126 -8.75 52.41 17.34
C GLU A 126 -9.12 51.09 16.66
N LEU A 127 -8.39 50.01 16.97
CA LEU A 127 -8.64 48.68 16.39
C LEU A 127 -10.00 48.10 16.81
N MET A 128 -10.41 48.28 18.08
CA MET A 128 -11.73 47.82 18.56
C MET A 128 -12.88 48.62 17.96
N ALA A 129 -12.69 49.93 17.73
CA ALA A 129 -13.68 50.78 17.06
C ALA A 129 -13.83 50.40 15.57
N GLU A 130 -12.74 50.07 14.89
CA GLU A 130 -12.77 49.60 13.50
C GLU A 130 -13.41 48.21 13.37
N LEU A 131 -13.13 47.30 14.31
CA LEU A 131 -13.81 46.00 14.39
C LEU A 131 -15.31 46.14 14.67
N ALA A 132 -15.72 47.07 15.54
CA ALA A 132 -17.13 47.34 15.81
C ALA A 132 -17.85 47.92 14.58
N ARG A 133 -17.17 48.76 13.80
CA ARG A 133 -17.67 49.29 12.53
C ARG A 133 -17.82 48.18 11.48
N ILE A 134 -16.83 47.31 11.30
CA ILE A 134 -16.88 46.15 10.38
C ILE A 134 -17.98 45.17 10.80
N LYS A 135 -18.16 44.94 12.11
CA LYS A 135 -19.21 44.05 12.63
C LYS A 135 -20.62 44.63 12.42
N LYS A 136 -20.80 45.93 12.56
CA LYS A 136 -22.06 46.62 12.29
C LYS A 136 -22.38 46.64 10.79
N GLU A 137 -21.37 46.84 9.95
CA GLU A 137 -21.51 46.79 8.49
C GLU A 137 -21.87 45.38 8.00
N ARG A 138 -21.16 44.34 8.48
CA ARG A 138 -21.52 42.94 8.19
C ARG A 138 -22.89 42.55 8.72
N ALA A 139 -23.29 43.05 9.89
CA ALA A 139 -24.61 42.75 10.45
C ALA A 139 -25.73 43.35 9.59
N LEU A 140 -25.53 44.55 9.04
CA LEU A 140 -26.48 45.19 8.13
C LEU A 140 -26.51 44.51 6.76
N GLU A 141 -25.36 44.16 6.20
CA GLU A 141 -25.28 43.43 4.93
C GLU A 141 -25.90 42.03 5.06
N LYS A 142 -25.68 41.35 6.19
CA LYS A 142 -26.31 40.06 6.48
C LYS A 142 -27.82 40.20 6.66
N ALA A 143 -28.30 41.22 7.38
CA ALA A 143 -29.73 41.47 7.53
C ALA A 143 -30.41 41.80 6.19
N GLN A 144 -29.73 42.53 5.30
CA GLN A 144 -30.24 42.79 3.95
C GLN A 144 -30.25 41.52 3.09
N ARG A 145 -29.20 40.69 3.14
CA ARG A 145 -29.21 39.38 2.47
C ARG A 145 -30.30 38.47 3.01
N ASP A 146 -30.46 38.38 4.32
CA ASP A 146 -31.46 37.53 4.96
C ASP A 146 -32.89 37.99 4.60
N ALA A 147 -33.12 39.31 4.47
CA ALA A 147 -34.38 39.87 4.00
C ALA A 147 -34.66 39.55 2.51
N VAL A 148 -33.64 39.66 1.64
CA VAL A 148 -33.76 39.29 0.22
C VAL A 148 -34.04 37.79 0.06
N ILE A 149 -33.36 36.94 0.85
CA ILE A 149 -33.58 35.49 0.86
C ILE A 149 -34.99 35.16 1.38
N ALA A 150 -35.48 35.86 2.41
CA ALA A 150 -36.83 35.67 2.92
C ALA A 150 -37.89 36.08 1.88
N GLU A 151 -37.70 37.19 1.18
CA GLU A 151 -38.61 37.62 0.10
C GLU A 151 -38.59 36.63 -1.08
N GLU A 152 -37.42 36.11 -1.45
CA GLU A 152 -37.30 35.08 -2.48
C GLU A 152 -37.99 33.77 -2.04
N GLN A 153 -37.88 33.38 -0.77
CA GLN A 153 -38.60 32.22 -0.22
C GLN A 153 -40.12 32.44 -0.21
N GLU A 154 -40.62 33.64 0.09
CA GLU A 154 -42.05 33.96 0.01
C GLU A 154 -42.56 33.99 -1.43
N ARG A 155 -41.75 34.48 -2.38
CA ARG A 155 -42.04 34.38 -3.82
C ARG A 155 -42.12 32.93 -4.29
N ILE A 156 -41.16 32.08 -3.92
CA ILE A 156 -41.18 30.64 -4.23
C ILE A 156 -42.41 29.97 -3.59
N ARG A 157 -42.76 30.36 -2.35
CA ARG A 157 -43.94 29.81 -1.66
C ARG A 157 -45.24 30.20 -2.34
N THR A 158 -45.38 31.45 -2.78
CA THR A 158 -46.57 31.93 -3.50
C THR A 158 -46.65 31.33 -4.91
N GLU A 159 -45.53 31.19 -5.60
CA GLU A 159 -45.44 30.51 -6.89
C GLU A 159 -45.79 29.02 -6.78
N ASN A 160 -45.30 28.32 -5.75
CA ASN A 160 -45.67 26.92 -5.49
C ASN A 160 -47.14 26.75 -5.09
N ILE A 161 -47.76 27.72 -4.40
CA ILE A 161 -49.20 27.69 -4.12
C ILE A 161 -50.01 27.92 -5.39
N LEU A 162 -49.55 28.82 -6.27
CA LEU A 162 -50.20 29.12 -7.54
C LEU A 162 -50.06 27.98 -8.57
N HIS A 163 -48.88 27.35 -8.62
CA HIS A 163 -48.52 26.31 -9.59
C HIS A 163 -48.72 24.88 -9.05
N GLY A 164 -48.97 24.73 -7.74
CA GLY A 164 -49.16 23.44 -7.08
C GLY A 164 -50.51 22.76 -7.34
N ASN A 165 -51.39 23.35 -8.15
CA ASN A 165 -52.64 22.71 -8.58
C ASN A 165 -52.44 22.00 -9.95
N PRO A 166 -52.23 20.67 -9.95
CA PRO A 166 -51.95 19.91 -11.17
C PRO A 166 -53.17 19.75 -12.11
N LEU A 167 -54.36 20.22 -11.72
CA LEU A 167 -55.55 20.25 -12.59
C LEU A 167 -55.64 21.53 -13.44
N LEU A 168 -54.97 22.62 -13.03
CA LEU A 168 -55.04 23.92 -13.70
C LEU A 168 -53.87 24.19 -14.67
N ASN A 169 -52.75 23.48 -14.51
CA ASN A 169 -51.57 23.60 -15.39
C ASN A 169 -51.14 22.23 -15.95
N PRO A 170 -51.69 21.79 -17.11
CA PRO A 170 -51.24 20.58 -17.78
C PRO A 170 -49.93 20.87 -18.53
N GLU A 171 -48.80 20.89 -17.81
CA GLU A 171 -47.48 20.82 -18.45
C GLU A 171 -47.32 19.43 -19.12
N PRO A 172 -46.74 19.35 -20.34
CA PRO A 172 -46.46 18.07 -20.97
C PRO A 172 -45.54 17.27 -20.05
N ALA A 173 -45.99 16.08 -19.67
CA ALA A 173 -45.26 15.23 -18.73
C ALA A 173 -43.89 14.82 -19.28
N ASP A 174 -42.86 15.60 -18.98
CA ASP A 174 -41.48 15.20 -19.15
C ASP A 174 -41.22 14.00 -18.22
N PHE A 175 -41.14 12.80 -18.82
CA PHE A 175 -40.80 11.52 -18.18
C PHE A 175 -39.34 11.46 -17.65
N ARG A 176 -38.77 12.59 -17.22
CA ARG A 176 -37.47 12.64 -16.57
C ARG A 176 -37.65 12.21 -15.12
N VAL A 177 -37.17 11.01 -14.82
CA VAL A 177 -37.10 10.42 -13.47
C VAL A 177 -36.47 11.42 -12.50
N LYS A 178 -37.32 12.09 -11.69
CA LYS A 178 -36.94 13.13 -10.72
C LYS A 178 -36.16 12.59 -9.52
N ARG A 179 -36.28 11.30 -9.22
CA ARG A 179 -35.57 10.63 -8.12
C ARG A 179 -35.15 9.25 -8.55
N ARG A 180 -33.86 8.97 -8.47
CA ARG A 180 -33.30 7.65 -8.84
C ARG A 180 -33.65 6.66 -7.74
N TRP A 181 -33.90 5.41 -8.10
CA TRP A 181 -34.16 4.33 -7.15
C TRP A 181 -32.99 4.15 -6.14
N ASP A 182 -31.77 4.47 -6.58
CA ASP A 182 -30.56 4.48 -5.77
C ASP A 182 -30.44 5.64 -4.79
N ASP A 183 -31.33 6.62 -4.81
CA ASP A 183 -31.20 7.86 -4.02
C ASP A 183 -31.48 7.62 -2.53
N ASP A 184 -32.43 6.72 -2.22
CA ASP A 184 -32.83 6.34 -0.85
C ASP A 184 -32.04 5.12 -0.31
N VAL A 185 -30.71 5.21 -0.38
CA VAL A 185 -29.80 4.18 0.16
C VAL A 185 -28.84 4.83 1.13
N VAL A 186 -28.76 4.33 2.35
CA VAL A 186 -28.00 4.91 3.46
C VAL A 186 -26.48 4.88 3.27
N PHE A 187 -25.96 3.98 2.41
CA PHE A 187 -24.54 3.88 2.10
C PHE A 187 -24.30 4.18 0.62
N LYS A 188 -23.43 5.15 0.33
CA LYS A 188 -23.02 5.49 -1.03
C LYS A 188 -21.53 5.22 -1.21
N ASN A 189 -21.15 4.62 -2.34
CA ASN A 189 -19.79 4.63 -2.87
C ASN A 189 -18.68 4.14 -1.92
N CYS A 190 -18.96 3.20 -1.00
CA CYS A 190 -18.00 2.72 0.01
C CYS A 190 -16.70 2.13 -0.56
N ALA A 191 -16.73 1.62 -1.80
CA ALA A 191 -15.57 1.03 -2.48
C ALA A 191 -14.92 1.98 -3.51
N LYS A 192 -15.30 3.27 -3.55
CA LYS A 192 -14.71 4.23 -4.50
C LYS A 192 -13.21 4.38 -4.20
N GLY A 193 -12.36 4.02 -5.16
CA GLY A 193 -10.90 4.10 -5.03
C GLY A 193 -10.21 2.87 -4.41
N LEU A 194 -10.93 1.76 -4.19
CA LEU A 194 -10.34 0.55 -3.59
C LEU A 194 -9.36 -0.17 -4.54
N ASP A 195 -9.49 0.03 -5.85
CA ASP A 195 -8.69 -0.63 -6.87
C ASP A 195 -7.19 -0.28 -6.79
N GLU A 196 -6.83 0.87 -6.24
CA GLU A 196 -5.43 1.29 -6.11
C GLU A 196 -4.71 0.54 -4.98
N ARG A 197 -5.43 0.18 -3.91
CA ARG A 197 -4.85 -0.49 -2.73
C ARG A 197 -4.60 -1.98 -2.94
N LYS A 198 -5.30 -2.62 -3.89
CA LYS A 198 -5.19 -4.07 -4.15
C LYS A 198 -4.15 -4.43 -5.22
N LYS A 199 -3.60 -3.43 -5.92
CA LYS A 199 -2.78 -3.65 -7.11
C LYS A 199 -1.32 -3.90 -6.83
N GLU A 200 -0.81 -3.64 -5.61
CA GLU A 200 0.60 -3.83 -5.32
C GLU A 200 0.93 -5.27 -4.92
N PRO A 201 1.51 -6.13 -5.79
CA PRO A 201 2.15 -7.38 -5.39
C PRO A 201 3.28 -7.11 -4.40
N SER A 202 2.94 -7.12 -3.12
CA SER A 202 3.91 -7.15 -2.04
C SER A 202 4.28 -8.60 -1.74
N PHE A 203 5.57 -8.90 -1.79
CA PHE A 203 6.09 -10.16 -1.29
C PHE A 203 6.44 -10.01 0.19
N ILE A 204 5.84 -10.85 1.03
CA ILE A 204 6.12 -10.91 2.45
C ILE A 204 6.85 -12.22 2.72
N ASN A 205 8.07 -12.14 3.28
CA ASN A 205 8.83 -13.30 3.73
C ASN A 205 8.29 -13.82 5.08
N ASP A 206 7.04 -14.25 5.07
CA ASP A 206 6.33 -14.82 6.21
C ASP A 206 5.32 -15.86 5.71
N ALA A 207 5.40 -17.08 6.23
CA ALA A 207 4.57 -18.19 5.78
C ALA A 207 3.09 -18.08 6.17
N ILE A 208 2.74 -17.30 7.21
CA ILE A 208 1.37 -17.14 7.71
C ILE A 208 0.75 -15.79 7.34
N ARG A 209 1.58 -14.74 7.19
CA ARG A 209 1.12 -13.39 6.84
C ARG A 209 1.18 -13.09 5.35
N SER A 210 1.78 -13.97 4.55
CA SER A 210 1.77 -13.84 3.10
C SER A 210 0.34 -13.85 2.54
N GLU A 211 0.11 -13.04 1.50
CA GLU A 211 -1.12 -13.05 0.70
C GLU A 211 -1.48 -14.44 0.18
N PHE A 212 -0.46 -15.26 -0.11
CA PHE A 212 -0.66 -16.65 -0.50
C PHE A 212 -1.35 -17.45 0.61
N HIS A 213 -0.86 -17.33 1.85
CA HIS A 213 -1.41 -18.06 2.99
C HIS A 213 -2.80 -17.56 3.35
N ARG A 214 -3.04 -16.25 3.33
CA ARG A 214 -4.36 -15.67 3.58
C ARG A 214 -5.39 -16.21 2.58
N LYS A 215 -5.07 -16.20 1.28
CA LYS A 215 -5.93 -16.76 0.23
C LYS A 215 -6.12 -18.27 0.34
N PHE A 216 -5.07 -18.99 0.76
CA PHE A 216 -5.16 -20.42 1.02
C PHE A 216 -6.15 -20.71 2.15
N MET A 217 -6.03 -20.00 3.29
CA MET A 217 -6.93 -20.18 4.42
C MET A 217 -8.37 -19.78 4.08
N GLU A 218 -8.59 -18.65 3.40
CA GLU A 218 -9.92 -18.24 2.91
C GLU A 218 -10.56 -19.28 1.98
N LYS A 219 -9.75 -20.00 1.18
CA LYS A 219 -10.24 -21.00 0.23
C LYS A 219 -10.58 -22.35 0.90
N TYR A 220 -9.74 -22.80 1.83
CA TYR A 220 -9.82 -24.15 2.38
C TYR A 220 -10.44 -24.22 3.78
N ILE A 221 -10.61 -23.07 4.44
CA ILE A 221 -11.28 -22.94 5.74
C ILE A 221 -12.43 -21.94 5.57
N LYS A 222 -13.65 -22.39 5.85
CA LYS A 222 -14.89 -21.60 5.66
C LYS A 222 -15.46 -21.16 7.01
#